data_AF-X1L1N2-F1
#
_entry.id   AF-X1L1N2-F1
#
_cell.length_a   1.000
_cell.length_b   1.000
_cell.length_c   1.000
_cell.angle_alpha   90.00
_cell.angle_beta   90.00
_cell.angle_gamma   90.00
#
_symmetry.space_group_name_H-M   'P 1'
#
loop_
_entity.id
_entity.type
_entity.pdbx_description
1 polymer ?
#
loop_
_entity_poly.entity_id
_entity_poly.type
_entity_poly.pdbx_seq_one_letter_code
_entity_poly.pdbx_strand_id
1 'polypeptide(L)'
;MEIIEAKSKRDIKDFVDFQFYIYRNDPYWVPPLKFERIQFFNPNKNPFYKHADIALFIAKKDGKSVGTIAAIVNHNHNKFYNDKVGFFGCFELIENYEVAKRLFDK
;
A
#
# COMPACT_ATOMS: atom_id res chain seq x y z
N MET A 1 7.70 16.40 5.17
CA MET A 1 7.13 15.07 4.88
C MET A 1 7.01 14.92 3.37
N GLU A 2 7.44 13.79 2.86
CA GLU A 2 7.49 13.45 1.43
C GLU A 2 6.57 12.25 1.19
N ILE A 3 5.91 12.20 0.03
CA ILE A 3 5.22 11.00 -0.43
C ILE A 3 6.04 10.42 -1.58
N ILE A 4 6.46 9.17 -1.46
CA ILE A 4 7.18 8.47 -2.53
C ILE A 4 6.31 7.35 -3.08
N GLU A 5 6.46 7.07 -4.38
CA GLU A 5 5.90 5.87 -4.99
C GLU A 5 6.90 4.72 -4.82
N ALA A 6 6.45 3.56 -4.36
CA ALA A 6 7.30 2.41 -4.10
C ALA A 6 7.62 1.68 -5.41
N LYS A 7 8.77 2.00 -6.02
CA LYS A 7 9.18 1.45 -7.32
C LYS A 7 10.23 0.34 -7.22
N SER A 8 10.97 0.29 -6.12
CA SER A 8 12.03 -0.70 -5.93
C SER A 8 11.63 -1.82 -4.98
N LYS A 9 12.36 -2.94 -5.02
CA LYS A 9 12.21 -4.03 -4.04
C LYS A 9 12.40 -3.54 -2.59
N ARG A 10 13.27 -2.54 -2.40
CA ARG A 10 13.50 -1.93 -1.09
C ARG A 10 12.25 -1.16 -0.64
N ASP A 11 11.65 -0.37 -1.54
CA ASP A 11 10.45 0.39 -1.20
C ASP A 11 9.26 -0.54 -0.90
N ILE A 12 9.08 -1.62 -1.67
CA ILE A 12 8.04 -2.63 -1.40
C ILE A 12 8.27 -3.27 -0.03
N LYS A 13 9.53 -3.56 0.33
CA LYS A 13 9.86 -4.06 1.67
C LYS A 13 9.54 -3.02 2.74
N ASP A 14 9.91 -1.75 2.55
CA ASP A 14 9.57 -0.66 3.47
C ASP A 14 8.04 -0.52 3.64
N PHE A 15 7.28 -0.68 2.55
CA PHE A 15 5.81 -0.65 2.55
C PHE A 15 5.22 -1.81 3.37
N VAL A 16 5.69 -3.04 3.14
CA VAL A 16 5.23 -4.23 3.87
C VAL A 16 5.63 -4.19 5.35
N ASP A 17 6.86 -3.76 5.65
CA ASP A 17 7.36 -3.68 7.02
C ASP A 17 6.63 -2.63 7.86
N PHE A 18 5.99 -1.64 7.23
CA PHE A 18 5.32 -0.57 7.97
C PHE A 18 4.14 -1.08 8.82
N GLN A 19 3.37 -2.07 8.35
CA GLN A 19 2.34 -2.72 9.17
C GLN A 19 2.92 -3.36 10.44
N PHE A 20 4.11 -3.98 10.35
CA PHE A 20 4.79 -4.54 11.52
C PHE A 20 5.22 -3.48 12.53
N TYR A 21 5.51 -2.27 12.06
CA TYR A 21 5.74 -1.15 12.96
C TYR A 21 4.44 -0.70 13.61
N ILE A 22 3.36 -0.48 12.85
CA ILE A 22 2.08 0.01 13.37
C ILE A 22 1.49 -0.93 14.43
N TYR A 23 1.45 -2.23 14.15
CA TYR A 23 0.78 -3.21 15.00
C TYR A 23 1.70 -3.91 16.02
N ARG A 24 2.95 -3.45 16.19
CA ARG A 24 3.96 -4.11 17.05
C ARG A 24 3.55 -4.37 18.50
N ASN A 25 2.63 -3.56 19.02
CA ASN A 25 2.15 -3.63 20.40
C ASN A 25 0.68 -4.11 20.50
N ASP A 26 0.06 -4.48 19.38
CA ASP A 26 -1.31 -4.98 19.38
C ASP A 26 -1.30 -6.49 19.70
N PRO A 27 -1.87 -6.91 20.85
CA PRO A 27 -1.87 -8.32 21.25
C PRO A 27 -2.78 -9.20 20.39
N TYR A 28 -3.66 -8.62 19.58
CA TYR A 28 -4.61 -9.33 18.73
C TYR A 28 -4.19 -9.35 17.26
N TRP A 29 -3.10 -8.68 16.91
CA TRP A 29 -2.61 -8.65 15.55
C TRP A 29 -1.94 -9.97 15.16
N VAL A 30 -2.44 -10.58 14.07
CA VAL A 30 -1.86 -11.78 13.47
C VAL A 30 -1.03 -11.37 12.26
N PRO A 31 0.31 -11.27 12.36
CA PRO A 31 1.14 -10.79 11.27
C PRO A 31 1.11 -11.78 10.08
N PRO A 32 0.97 -11.30 8.84
CA PRO A 32 1.14 -12.14 7.66
C PRO A 32 2.62 -12.51 7.46
N LEU A 33 2.91 -13.54 6.67
CA LEU A 33 4.28 -13.84 6.27
C LEU A 33 4.81 -12.72 5.34
N LYS A 34 5.92 -12.08 5.74
CA LYS A 34 6.51 -10.95 4.99
C LYS A 34 6.80 -11.28 3.53
N PHE A 35 7.36 -12.47 3.28
CA PHE A 35 7.68 -12.94 1.94
C PHE A 35 6.43 -13.05 1.05
N GLU A 36 5.33 -13.59 1.58
CA GLU A 36 4.06 -13.67 0.84
C GLU A 36 3.50 -12.29 0.53
N ARG A 37 3.59 -11.34 1.47
CA ARG A 37 3.18 -9.95 1.22
C ARG A 37 4.02 -9.26 0.15
N ILE A 38 5.34 -9.50 0.14
CA ILE A 38 6.21 -8.97 -0.92
C ILE A 38 5.84 -9.60 -2.29
N GLN A 39 5.54 -10.89 -2.34
CA GLN A 39 5.09 -11.55 -3.56
C GLN A 39 3.70 -11.08 -4.00
N PHE A 40 2.81 -10.80 -3.06
CA PHE A 40 1.47 -10.27 -3.31
C PHE A 40 1.50 -8.95 -4.08
N PHE A 41 2.51 -8.10 -3.84
CA PHE A 41 2.72 -6.84 -4.55
C PHE A 41 3.61 -6.95 -5.80
N ASN A 42 4.02 -8.15 -6.21
CA ASN A 42 4.83 -8.34 -7.40
C ASN A 42 3.95 -8.67 -8.62
N PRO A 43 3.89 -7.79 -9.64
CA PRO A 43 3.11 -8.02 -10.87
C PRO A 43 3.44 -9.32 -11.61
N ASN A 44 4.68 -9.80 -11.48
CA ASN A 44 5.12 -11.03 -12.13
C ASN A 44 4.75 -12.31 -11.33
N LYS A 45 4.24 -12.18 -10.11
CA LYS A 45 3.91 -13.32 -9.23
C LYS A 45 2.43 -13.42 -8.92
N ASN A 46 1.71 -12.30 -8.84
CA ASN A 46 0.29 -12.29 -8.50
C ASN A 46 -0.57 -12.13 -9.78
N PRO A 47 -1.38 -13.14 -10.16
CA PRO A 47 -2.24 -13.07 -11.35
C PRO A 47 -3.26 -11.94 -11.34
N PHE A 48 -3.58 -11.36 -10.18
CA PHE A 48 -4.45 -10.18 -10.07
C PHE A 48 -3.96 -9.03 -10.97
N TYR A 49 -2.65 -8.88 -11.16
CA TYR A 49 -2.11 -7.79 -11.98
C TYR A 49 -2.17 -8.06 -13.49
N LYS A 50 -2.72 -9.20 -13.94
CA LYS A 50 -3.02 -9.42 -15.37
C LYS A 50 -4.13 -8.51 -15.89
N HIS A 51 -4.95 -7.97 -14.99
CA HIS A 51 -6.13 -7.17 -15.30
C HIS A 51 -6.32 -5.99 -14.33
N ALA A 52 -5.32 -5.69 -13.50
CA ALA A 52 -5.37 -4.61 -12.54
C ALA A 52 -4.02 -3.90 -12.44
N ASP A 53 -4.07 -2.58 -12.30
CA ASP A 53 -2.90 -1.75 -12.04
C ASP A 53 -2.85 -1.40 -10.55
N ILE A 54 -1.64 -1.27 -10.02
CA ILE A 54 -1.41 -0.84 -8.64
C ILE A 54 -0.28 0.19 -8.58
N ALA A 55 -0.48 1.21 -7.77
CA ALA A 55 0.57 2.12 -7.32
C ALA A 55 0.60 2.10 -5.79
N LEU A 56 1.79 1.89 -5.23
CA LEU A 56 2.01 1.88 -3.79
C LEU A 56 2.69 3.19 -3.40
N PHE A 57 2.18 3.87 -2.37
CA PHE A 57 2.73 5.13 -1.89
C PHE A 57 3.09 5.03 -0.41
N ILE A 58 4.21 5.66 -0.04
CA ILE A 58 4.73 5.72 1.31
C ILE A 58 4.90 7.19 1.70
N ALA A 59 4.31 7.58 2.82
CA ALA A 59 4.63 8.85 3.46
C ALA A 59 5.91 8.69 4.30
N LYS A 60 6.92 9.53 4.06
CA LYS A 60 8.17 9.58 4.81
C LYS A 60 8.34 10.90 5.54
N LYS A 61 8.70 10.83 6.83
CA LYS A 61 9.08 11.96 7.68
C LYS A 61 10.44 11.63 8.31
N ASP A 62 11.43 12.50 8.11
CA ASP A 62 12.79 12.33 8.64
C ASP A 62 13.41 10.96 8.28
N GLY A 63 13.18 10.53 7.03
CA GLY A 63 13.66 9.25 6.50
C GLY A 63 12.87 8.01 6.98
N LYS A 64 11.89 8.16 7.87
CA LYS A 64 11.07 7.07 8.40
C LYS A 64 9.70 7.03 7.76
N SER A 65 9.21 5.83 7.46
CA SER A 65 7.83 5.62 7.03
C SER A 65 6.88 6.03 8.15
N VAL A 66 5.87 6.83 7.81
CA VAL A 66 4.81 7.29 8.73
C VAL A 66 3.41 6.98 8.21
N GLY A 67 3.28 6.51 6.97
CA GLY A 67 2.04 6.02 6.42
C GLY A 67 2.22 5.33 5.07
N THR A 68 1.23 4.55 4.66
CA THR A 68 1.16 3.85 3.37
C THR A 68 -0.24 3.95 2.80
N ILE A 69 -0.35 3.92 1.46
CA ILE A 69 -1.62 3.71 0.76
C ILE A 69 -1.33 3.02 -0.59
N ALA A 70 -2.22 2.12 -1.01
CA ALA A 70 -2.23 1.55 -2.34
C ALA A 70 -3.39 2.14 -3.14
N ALA A 71 -3.13 2.62 -4.35
CA ALA A 71 -4.13 2.98 -5.34
C ALA A 71 -4.22 1.87 -6.39
N ILE A 72 -5.44 1.45 -6.73
CA ILE A 72 -5.69 0.26 -7.54
C ILE A 72 -6.74 0.59 -8.61
N VAL A 73 -6.48 0.16 -9.85
CA VAL A 73 -7.49 0.14 -10.91
C VAL A 73 -7.76 -1.32 -11.25
N ASN A 74 -9.00 -1.78 -11.06
CA ASN A 74 -9.42 -3.12 -11.48
C ASN A 74 -10.20 -3.00 -12.79
N HIS A 75 -9.55 -3.34 -13.91
CA HIS A 75 -10.15 -3.21 -15.25
C HIS A 75 -11.32 -4.17 -15.46
N ASN A 76 -11.30 -5.33 -14.81
CA ASN A 76 -12.41 -6.28 -14.88
C ASN A 76 -13.65 -5.77 -14.15
N HIS A 77 -13.48 -5.10 -12.99
CA HIS A 77 -14.58 -4.44 -12.30
C HIS A 77 -15.19 -3.36 -13.19
N ASN A 78 -14.37 -2.45 -13.70
CA ASN A 78 -14.81 -1.34 -14.56
C ASN A 78 -15.55 -1.85 -15.80
N LYS A 79 -15.06 -2.95 -16.41
CA LYS A 79 -15.74 -3.60 -17.55
C LYS A 79 -17.07 -4.24 -17.17
N PHE A 80 -17.14 -4.91 -16.02
CA PHE A 80 -18.34 -5.64 -15.60
C PHE A 80 -19.47 -4.70 -15.18
N TYR A 81 -19.16 -3.65 -14.42
CA TYR A 81 -20.14 -2.69 -13.91
C TYR A 81 -20.36 -1.49 -14.84
N ASN A 82 -19.56 -1.38 -15.90
CA ASN A 82 -19.56 -0.24 -16.82
C ASN A 82 -19.37 1.10 -16.08
N ASP A 83 -18.42 1.12 -15.15
CA ASP A 83 -18.04 2.29 -14.38
C ASP A 83 -16.53 2.62 -14.56
N LYS A 84 -16.10 3.72 -13.94
CA LYS A 84 -14.71 4.19 -13.98
C LYS A 84 -14.25 4.51 -12.56
N VAL A 85 -14.23 3.49 -11.72
CA VAL A 85 -13.86 3.62 -10.31
C VAL A 85 -12.42 3.15 -10.07
N GLY A 86 -11.82 3.75 -9.05
CA GLY A 86 -10.57 3.30 -8.45
C GLY A 86 -10.81 2.77 -7.05
N PHE A 87 -9.93 1.92 -6.58
CA PHE A 87 -9.94 1.37 -5.24
C PHE A 87 -8.69 1.86 -4.50
N PHE A 88 -8.79 1.93 -3.18
CA PHE A 88 -7.64 2.13 -2.32
C PHE A 88 -7.63 1.12 -1.18
N GLY A 89 -6.44 0.83 -0.67
CA GLY A 89 -6.26 -0.12 0.43
C GLY A 89 -4.85 -0.04 0.99
N CYS A 90 -4.51 -0.94 1.92
CA CYS A 90 -3.23 -0.89 2.63
C CYS A 90 -2.95 0.51 3.23
N PHE A 91 -4.02 1.14 3.69
CA PHE A 91 -4.04 2.48 4.24
C PHE A 91 -3.72 2.40 5.72
N GLU A 92 -2.44 2.63 6.05
CA GLU A 92 -1.91 2.54 7.39
C GLU A 92 -1.20 3.86 7.69
N LEU A 93 -1.32 4.37 8.90
CA LEU A 93 -0.56 5.55 9.32
C LEU A 93 -0.41 5.59 10.83
N ILE A 94 0.59 6.34 11.28
CA ILE A 94 0.61 6.83 12.66
C ILE A 94 -0.61 7.73 12.89
N GLU A 95 -1.05 7.89 14.14
CA GLU A 95 -2.21 8.73 14.48
C GLU A 95 -1.94 10.22 14.22
N ASN A 96 -2.06 10.64 12.96
CA ASN A 96 -1.75 11.98 12.49
C ASN A 96 -2.53 12.30 11.20
N TYR A 97 -3.48 13.22 11.30
CA TYR A 97 -4.35 13.62 10.18
C TYR A 97 -3.60 14.19 8.98
N GLU A 98 -2.51 14.94 9.19
CA GLU A 98 -1.72 15.50 8.09
C GLU A 98 -1.09 14.38 7.24
N VAL A 99 -0.72 13.25 7.84
CA VAL A 99 -0.24 12.07 7.09
C VAL A 99 -1.35 11.51 6.22
N ALA A 100 -2.56 11.33 6.77
CA ALA A 100 -3.72 10.84 6.02
C ALA A 100 -4.03 11.74 4.82
N LYS A 101 -4.18 13.05 5.07
CA LYS A 101 -4.45 14.03 4.02
C LYS A 101 -3.43 13.96 2.89
N ARG A 102 -2.13 13.94 3.23
CA ARG A 102 -1.06 13.94 2.24
C ARG A 102 -0.96 12.66 1.43
N LEU A 103 -1.42 11.52 1.94
CA LEU A 103 -1.50 10.26 1.19
C LEU A 103 -2.60 10.29 0.11
N PHE A 104 -3.68 11.07 0.30
CA PHE A 104 -4.76 11.22 -0.68
C PHE A 104 -4.56 12.39 -1.66
N ASP A 105 -3.68 13.34 -1.36
CA ASP A 105 -3.37 14.50 -2.21
C ASP A 105 -2.48 14.16 -3.43
N LYS A 106 -2.15 12.88 -3.66
CA LYS A 106 -1.19 12.44 -4.70
C LYS A 106 -1.79 11.48 -5.72
#